data_AF-A0A850BER5-F1
#
_entry.id   AF-A0A850BER5-F1
#
_cell.length_a   1.000
_cell.length_b   1.000
_cell.length_c   1.000
_cell.angle_alpha   90.00
_cell.angle_beta   90.00
_cell.angle_gamma   90.00
#
_symmetry.space_group_name_H-M   'P 1'
#
loop_
_entity.id
_entity.type
_entity.pdbx_description
1 polymer ?
#
loop_
_entity_poly.entity_id
_entity_poly.type
_entity_poly.pdbx_seq_one_letter_code
_entity_poly.pdbx_strand_id
1 'polypeptide(L)'
;MINRKSSLATAALAASTLFFASGCGGGLIPFTHELREQQGLTNEELKNLQWYVSHRITLRRQLESGGRQVTGTHKLLVVSGKTIEEVVIEQHTPGIAVNVTDGSITVSFEQGSSLDFSAQSGRLSPEPQRSFAEAPEPFPGNNPDRPSTPAVATGLFSGNYFLVVEPGGKVRFQTRDFEAVEDSFQAHLMIDSDTLDEVVENRKVLKGLRLPSK
;
A
#
# COMPACT_ATOMS: atom_id res chain seq x y z
N MET A 1 35.42 42.52 -53.05
CA MET A 1 35.63 43.88 -52.51
C MET A 1 34.88 44.00 -51.18
N ILE A 2 35.62 44.48 -50.19
CA ILE A 2 35.27 44.90 -48.81
C ILE A 2 33.99 45.77 -48.77
N ASN A 3 33.07 45.59 -47.81
CA ASN A 3 33.08 46.41 -46.58
C ASN A 3 31.99 46.07 -45.53
N ARG A 4 32.44 46.28 -44.29
CA ARG A 4 31.82 46.23 -42.96
C ARG A 4 30.56 47.10 -42.81
N LYS A 5 29.70 46.73 -41.85
CA LYS A 5 29.40 47.54 -40.63
C LYS A 5 28.58 46.74 -39.61
N SER A 6 29.18 46.54 -38.45
CA SER A 6 28.57 46.17 -37.18
C SER A 6 27.85 47.37 -36.56
N SER A 7 26.73 47.16 -35.86
CA SER A 7 26.29 48.07 -34.78
C SER A 7 25.25 47.42 -33.84
N LEU A 8 25.68 47.28 -32.58
CA LEU A 8 24.97 47.45 -31.31
C LEU A 8 23.56 46.86 -31.07
N ALA A 9 23.56 45.86 -30.19
CA ALA A 9 22.93 45.83 -28.87
C ALA A 9 21.50 46.37 -28.70
N THR A 10 20.56 45.43 -28.53
CA THR A 10 19.36 45.62 -27.71
C THR A 10 19.26 44.46 -26.73
N ALA A 11 19.56 44.75 -25.46
CA ALA A 11 19.18 43.92 -24.34
C ALA A 11 17.69 44.18 -24.05
N ALA A 12 16.87 43.13 -24.08
CA ALA A 12 15.56 43.13 -23.45
C ALA A 12 15.37 41.78 -22.76
N LEU A 13 15.26 41.85 -21.43
CA LEU A 13 14.91 40.76 -20.53
C LEU A 13 13.65 40.04 -21.02
N ALA A 14 13.76 38.74 -21.26
CA ALA A 14 12.67 37.79 -21.07
C ALA A 14 13.18 36.69 -20.14
N ALA A 15 13.11 37.00 -18.85
CA ALA A 15 13.22 36.01 -17.79
C ALA A 15 11.91 35.21 -17.70
N SER A 16 12.04 33.93 -17.37
CA SER A 16 10.96 32.97 -17.04
C SER A 16 10.08 32.59 -18.23
N THR A 17 10.00 31.31 -18.62
CA THR A 17 9.69 30.18 -17.74
C THR A 17 10.44 28.94 -18.21
N LEU A 18 11.53 28.57 -17.52
CA LEU A 18 11.85 27.15 -17.42
C LEU A 18 10.71 26.52 -16.63
N PHE A 19 9.78 25.86 -17.32
CA PHE A 19 8.91 24.88 -16.69
C PHE A 19 9.83 23.70 -16.31
N PHE A 20 10.41 23.80 -15.11
CA PHE A 20 10.81 22.63 -14.35
C PHE A 20 9.52 21.89 -14.01
N ALA A 21 9.07 21.01 -14.90
CA ALA A 21 8.26 19.88 -14.49
C ALA A 21 9.18 18.93 -13.71
N SER A 22 9.48 19.29 -12.47
CA SER A 22 9.97 18.35 -11.48
C SER A 22 8.80 17.43 -11.11
N GLY A 23 8.51 16.48 -11.99
CA GLY A 23 7.76 15.28 -11.65
C GLY A 23 8.73 14.27 -11.02
N CYS A 24 9.01 14.42 -9.73
CA CYS A 24 9.32 13.26 -8.89
C CYS A 24 7.96 12.62 -8.56
N GLY A 25 7.65 11.37 -8.84
CA GLY A 25 8.37 10.29 -9.49
C GLY A 25 7.52 9.04 -9.32
N GLY A 26 7.09 8.44 -10.44
CA GLY A 26 6.34 7.18 -10.42
C GLY A 26 7.15 6.12 -9.66
N GLY A 27 6.59 5.65 -8.54
CA GLY A 27 7.32 4.82 -7.60
C GLY A 27 6.38 4.00 -6.73
N LEU A 28 6.91 2.87 -6.27
CA LEU A 28 6.22 2.01 -5.32
C LEU A 28 6.25 2.66 -3.95
N ILE A 29 5.07 2.93 -3.39
CA ILE A 29 4.91 3.46 -2.05
C ILE A 29 4.24 2.42 -1.15
N PRO A 30 4.64 2.31 0.14
CA PRO A 30 3.91 1.49 1.10
C PRO A 30 2.45 1.91 1.20
N PHE A 31 1.55 0.93 1.10
CA PHE A 31 0.14 1.18 1.30
C PHE A 31 -0.21 1.06 2.78
N THR A 32 -0.66 2.16 3.36
CA THR A 32 -1.03 2.25 4.78
C THR A 32 -2.51 2.54 4.95
N HIS A 33 -3.06 2.21 6.12
CA HIS A 33 -4.45 2.52 6.43
C HIS A 33 -4.70 4.03 6.43
N GLU A 34 -3.73 4.83 6.85
CA GLU A 34 -3.84 6.30 6.84
C GLU A 34 -3.91 6.82 5.41
N LEU A 35 -3.14 6.27 4.48
CA LEU A 35 -3.21 6.64 3.06
C LEU A 35 -4.60 6.36 2.49
N ARG A 36 -5.17 5.21 2.84
CA ARG A 36 -6.54 4.82 2.47
C ARG A 36 -7.57 5.83 2.97
N GLU A 37 -7.49 6.21 4.25
CA GLU A 37 -8.42 7.16 4.87
C GLU A 37 -8.25 8.58 4.30
N GLN A 38 -7.01 9.05 4.14
CA GLN A 38 -6.69 10.38 3.61
C GLN A 38 -7.21 10.60 2.19
N GLN A 39 -7.12 9.56 1.34
CA GLN A 39 -7.64 9.60 -0.03
C GLN A 39 -9.12 9.18 -0.11
N GLY A 40 -9.72 8.75 1.00
CA GLY A 40 -11.09 8.25 1.07
C GLY A 40 -11.34 7.09 0.11
N LEU A 41 -10.39 6.14 -0.01
CA LEU A 41 -10.48 5.03 -0.95
C LEU A 41 -11.52 4.00 -0.49
N THR A 42 -12.46 3.67 -1.37
CA THR A 42 -13.47 2.64 -1.16
C THR A 42 -12.93 1.24 -1.44
N ASN A 43 -13.59 0.21 -0.90
CA ASN A 43 -13.22 -1.19 -1.16
C ASN A 43 -13.24 -1.55 -2.67
N GLU A 44 -14.09 -0.91 -3.47
CA GLU A 44 -14.17 -1.14 -4.91
C GLU A 44 -13.00 -0.50 -5.66
N GLU A 45 -12.58 0.70 -5.26
CA GLU A 45 -11.44 1.39 -5.87
C GLU A 45 -10.13 0.68 -5.56
N LEU A 46 -9.97 0.14 -4.35
CA LEU A 46 -8.80 -0.66 -3.96
C LEU A 46 -8.63 -1.92 -4.82
N LYS A 47 -9.70 -2.44 -5.43
CA LYS A 47 -9.63 -3.57 -6.38
C LYS A 47 -9.07 -3.17 -7.74
N ASN A 48 -9.11 -1.88 -8.08
CA ASN A 48 -8.60 -1.37 -9.36
C ASN A 48 -7.14 -0.93 -9.29
N LEU A 49 -6.53 -0.96 -8.10
CA LEU A 49 -5.10 -0.65 -7.92
C LEU A 49 -4.23 -1.85 -8.29
N GLN A 50 -3.04 -1.55 -8.81
CA GLN A 50 -1.99 -2.54 -8.98
C GLN A 50 -1.20 -2.67 -7.68
N TRP A 51 -1.23 -3.87 -7.10
CA TRP A 51 -0.56 -4.16 -5.83
C TRP A 51 0.83 -4.73 -6.06
N TYR A 52 1.71 -4.51 -5.10
CA TYR A 52 3.05 -5.04 -5.06
C TYR A 52 3.41 -5.48 -3.64
N VAL A 53 4.33 -6.42 -3.51
CA VAL A 53 4.87 -6.84 -2.22
C VAL A 53 6.21 -6.17 -1.95
N SER A 54 6.42 -5.66 -0.74
CA SER A 54 7.66 -4.96 -0.37
C SER A 54 8.87 -5.88 -0.17
N HIS A 55 8.64 -7.09 0.35
CA HIS A 55 9.69 -8.07 0.63
C HIS A 55 9.37 -9.37 -0.09
N ARG A 56 10.43 -10.13 -0.40
CA ARG A 56 10.27 -11.50 -0.89
C ARG A 56 9.52 -12.35 0.13
N ILE A 57 8.51 -13.09 -0.32
CA ILE A 57 7.78 -14.05 0.49
C ILE A 57 8.23 -15.45 0.10
N THR A 58 8.86 -16.16 1.02
CA THR A 58 9.24 -17.57 0.89
C THR A 58 8.37 -18.40 1.84
N LEU A 59 7.56 -19.29 1.27
CA LEU A 59 6.66 -20.19 1.99
C LEU A 59 7.13 -21.63 1.82
N ARG A 60 7.19 -22.39 2.91
CA ARG A 60 7.63 -23.80 2.89
C ARG A 60 6.65 -24.73 3.55
N ARG A 61 6.49 -25.93 3.00
CA ARG A 61 5.65 -26.98 3.59
C ARG A 61 6.28 -28.34 3.39
N GLN A 62 6.38 -29.13 4.45
CA GLN A 62 6.85 -30.51 4.34
C GLN A 62 5.76 -31.38 3.70
N LEU A 63 6.12 -32.16 2.68
CA LEU A 63 5.28 -33.17 2.06
C LEU A 63 5.53 -34.53 2.71
N GLU A 64 4.46 -35.20 3.12
CA GLU A 64 4.51 -36.63 3.41
C GLU A 64 4.53 -37.41 2.09
N SER A 65 5.28 -38.53 2.08
CA SER A 65 5.59 -39.30 0.88
C SER A 65 4.34 -39.60 0.04
N GLY A 66 4.31 -39.18 -1.23
CA GLY A 66 3.23 -39.45 -2.19
C GLY A 66 2.39 -38.25 -2.63
N GLY A 67 2.47 -37.09 -1.97
CA GLY A 67 1.74 -35.88 -2.34
C GLY A 67 2.37 -35.08 -3.48
N ARG A 68 2.48 -35.63 -4.69
CA ARG A 68 3.12 -34.96 -5.84
C ARG A 68 2.11 -34.19 -6.69
N GLN A 69 1.61 -33.07 -6.19
CA GLN A 69 1.03 -32.03 -7.05
C GLN A 69 1.93 -30.80 -7.01
N VAL A 70 2.69 -30.63 -8.09
CA VAL A 70 3.55 -29.46 -8.33
C VAL A 70 2.82 -28.64 -9.38
N THR A 71 2.22 -27.53 -8.95
CA THR A 71 1.85 -26.44 -9.86
C THR A 71 3.13 -25.81 -10.41
N GLY A 72 3.12 -25.35 -11.66
CA GLY A 72 4.34 -24.97 -12.41
C GLY A 72 5.24 -23.92 -11.73
N THR A 73 4.72 -23.15 -10.76
CA THR A 73 5.48 -22.13 -10.02
C THR A 73 6.15 -22.64 -8.74
N HIS A 74 5.77 -23.81 -8.22
CA HIS A 74 6.26 -24.31 -6.94
C HIS A 74 7.55 -25.12 -7.13
N LYS A 75 8.51 -24.97 -6.21
CA LYS A 75 9.76 -25.73 -6.21
C LYS A 75 9.67 -26.87 -5.20
N LEU A 76 10.11 -28.07 -5.58
CA LEU A 76 10.31 -29.18 -4.64
C LEU A 76 11.78 -29.25 -4.25
N LEU A 77 12.06 -29.15 -2.96
CA LEU A 77 13.38 -29.30 -2.36
C LEU A 77 13.44 -30.61 -1.57
N VAL A 78 14.54 -31.36 -1.66
CA VAL A 78 14.79 -32.51 -0.79
C VAL A 78 15.85 -32.11 0.21
N VAL A 79 15.47 -31.99 1.49
CA VAL A 79 16.35 -31.57 2.58
C VAL A 79 16.31 -32.63 3.66
N SER A 80 17.46 -33.27 3.93
CA SER A 80 17.60 -34.28 4.99
C SER A 80 16.60 -35.44 4.89
N GLY A 81 16.34 -35.94 3.68
CA GLY A 81 15.39 -37.03 3.42
C GLY A 81 13.91 -36.63 3.49
N LYS A 82 13.61 -35.35 3.75
CA LYS A 82 12.26 -34.78 3.71
C LYS A 82 12.05 -34.03 2.40
N THR A 83 10.87 -34.20 1.81
CA THR A 83 10.45 -33.40 0.64
C THR A 83 9.77 -32.13 1.15
N ILE A 84 10.24 -30.97 0.70
CA ILE A 84 9.72 -29.66 1.03
C ILE A 84 9.16 -29.04 -0.25
N GLU A 85 7.91 -28.60 -0.20
CA GLU A 85 7.30 -27.73 -1.19
C GLU A 85 7.65 -26.28 -0.81
N GLU A 86 8.24 -25.54 -1.74
CA GLU A 86 8.62 -24.13 -1.59
C GLU A 86 7.88 -23.28 -2.62
N VAL A 87 7.29 -22.18 -2.15
CA VAL A 87 6.70 -21.12 -2.98
C VAL A 87 7.48 -19.84 -2.71
N VAL A 88 7.87 -19.14 -3.78
CA VAL A 88 8.62 -17.89 -3.70
C VAL A 88 7.89 -16.83 -4.50
N ILE A 89 7.48 -15.76 -3.84
CA ILE A 89 6.98 -14.54 -4.46
C ILE A 89 8.06 -13.48 -4.29
N GLU A 90 8.65 -13.03 -5.40
CA GLU A 90 9.73 -12.05 -5.36
C GLU A 90 9.21 -10.67 -4.92
N GLN A 91 10.10 -9.85 -4.36
CA GLN A 91 9.77 -8.46 -4.06
C GLN A 91 9.34 -7.73 -5.34
N HIS A 92 8.40 -6.79 -5.20
CA HIS A 92 7.83 -6.02 -6.31
C HIS A 92 7.11 -6.90 -7.35
N THR A 93 6.66 -8.10 -6.98
CA THR A 93 5.77 -8.90 -7.83
C THR A 93 4.40 -8.21 -7.92
N PRO A 94 3.88 -7.96 -9.14
CA PRO A 94 2.55 -7.37 -9.31
C PRO A 94 1.46 -8.36 -8.87
N GLY A 95 0.44 -7.86 -8.18
CA GLY A 95 -0.74 -8.61 -7.76
C GLY A 95 -2.04 -7.81 -7.86
N ILE A 96 -3.16 -8.52 -7.83
CA ILE A 96 -4.51 -7.95 -7.95
C ILE A 96 -5.28 -8.28 -6.66
N ALA A 97 -5.98 -7.28 -6.09
CA ALA A 97 -6.83 -7.52 -4.94
C ALA A 97 -8.09 -8.31 -5.35
N VAL A 98 -8.26 -9.50 -4.79
CA VAL A 98 -9.43 -10.37 -5.03
C VAL A 98 -10.52 -10.15 -3.99
N ASN A 99 -10.14 -9.80 -2.76
CA ASN A 99 -11.05 -9.44 -1.69
C ASN A 99 -10.51 -8.23 -0.93
N VAL A 100 -11.41 -7.33 -0.55
CA VAL A 100 -11.07 -6.12 0.19
C VAL A 100 -12.12 -5.91 1.26
N THR A 101 -11.66 -5.72 2.50
CA THR A 101 -12.44 -5.34 3.67
C THR A 101 -11.82 -4.10 4.32
N ASP A 102 -12.39 -3.62 5.42
CA ASP A 102 -11.90 -2.39 6.06
C ASP A 102 -10.47 -2.54 6.62
N GLY A 103 -10.16 -3.71 7.21
CA GLY A 103 -8.86 -3.98 7.82
C GLY A 103 -7.99 -5.01 7.08
N SER A 104 -8.50 -5.67 6.04
CA SER A 104 -7.80 -6.75 5.34
C SER A 104 -7.96 -6.69 3.82
N ILE A 105 -6.92 -7.07 3.10
CA ILE A 105 -6.84 -7.14 1.65
C ILE A 105 -6.27 -8.51 1.27
N THR A 106 -7.01 -9.27 0.48
CA THR A 106 -6.54 -10.52 -0.12
C THR A 106 -6.02 -10.23 -1.51
N VAL A 107 -4.73 -10.49 -1.76
CA VAL A 107 -4.04 -10.18 -3.02
C VAL A 107 -3.58 -11.48 -3.70
N SER A 108 -3.85 -11.58 -5.00
CA SER A 108 -3.39 -12.66 -5.86
C SER A 108 -2.20 -12.19 -6.69
N PHE A 109 -1.03 -12.81 -6.47
CA PHE A 109 0.21 -12.56 -7.23
C PHE A 109 0.42 -13.57 -8.35
N GLU A 110 -0.28 -14.70 -8.29
CA GLU A 110 -0.22 -15.77 -9.28
C GLU A 110 -1.62 -16.34 -9.52
N GLN A 111 -1.84 -16.91 -10.71
CA GLN A 111 -3.14 -17.47 -11.06
C GLN A 111 -3.54 -18.59 -10.09
N GLY A 112 -4.75 -18.46 -9.52
CA GLY A 112 -5.34 -19.49 -8.66
C GLY A 112 -4.82 -19.52 -7.22
N SER A 113 -4.02 -18.54 -6.81
CA SER A 113 -3.55 -18.40 -5.43
C SER A 113 -3.69 -16.97 -4.92
N SER A 114 -3.79 -16.81 -3.61
CA SER A 114 -3.85 -15.51 -2.96
C SER A 114 -3.29 -15.56 -1.54
N LEU A 115 -2.90 -14.39 -1.05
CA LEU A 115 -2.41 -14.17 0.31
C LEU A 115 -3.23 -13.06 0.97
N ASP A 116 -3.45 -13.22 2.27
CA ASP A 116 -4.16 -12.23 3.08
C ASP A 116 -3.17 -11.26 3.73
N PHE A 117 -3.49 -9.97 3.68
CA PHE A 117 -2.74 -8.91 4.32
C PHE A 117 -3.67 -8.09 5.20
N SER A 118 -3.29 -7.81 6.43
CA SER A 118 -4.10 -7.02 7.35
C SER A 118 -3.34 -5.84 7.92
N ALA A 119 -4.05 -4.72 8.05
CA ALA A 119 -3.60 -3.61 8.88
C ALA A 119 -3.73 -4.03 10.35
N GLN A 120 -2.81 -3.58 11.19
CA GLN A 120 -2.90 -3.85 12.61
C GLN A 120 -4.19 -3.18 13.11
N SER A 121 -5.07 -3.95 13.74
CA SER A 121 -6.16 -3.33 14.49
C SER A 121 -5.55 -2.60 15.67
N GLY A 122 -5.67 -1.28 15.66
CA GLY A 122 -5.49 -0.50 16.85
C GLY A 122 -6.48 -1.06 17.85
N ARG A 123 -6.00 -1.82 18.84
CA ARG A 123 -6.79 -1.94 20.06
C ARG A 123 -7.01 -0.49 20.47
N LEU A 124 -8.28 -0.05 20.41
CA LEU A 124 -8.77 0.84 21.45
C LEU A 124 -8.39 0.11 22.73
N SER A 125 -7.20 0.36 23.25
CA SER A 125 -7.05 0.37 24.67
C SER A 125 -8.06 1.44 25.04
N PRO A 126 -9.20 1.13 25.69
CA PRO A 126 -9.68 2.10 26.63
C PRO A 126 -8.43 2.36 27.47
N GLU A 127 -7.81 3.52 27.31
CA GLU A 127 -6.76 3.91 28.24
C GLU A 127 -7.39 3.61 29.61
N PRO A 128 -6.83 2.69 30.43
CA PRO A 128 -7.32 2.57 31.79
C PRO A 128 -7.05 3.94 32.35
N GLN A 129 -8.09 4.80 32.44
CA GLN A 129 -7.99 6.24 32.58
C GLN A 129 -6.78 6.53 33.45
N ARG A 130 -5.63 6.77 32.82
CA ARG A 130 -4.49 7.21 33.58
C ARG A 130 -5.02 8.57 33.97
N SER A 131 -5.31 8.75 35.25
CA SER A 131 -5.41 10.07 35.83
C SER A 131 -4.07 10.73 35.54
N PHE A 132 -3.93 11.26 34.33
CA PHE A 132 -3.12 12.43 34.11
C PHE A 132 -3.58 13.38 35.18
N ALA A 133 -2.63 13.90 35.95
CA ALA A 133 -2.93 14.98 36.86
C ALA A 133 -3.76 15.99 36.06
N GLU A 134 -5.01 16.18 36.45
CA GLU A 134 -5.88 17.14 35.80
C GLU A 134 -5.13 18.46 35.85
N ALA A 135 -4.84 19.04 34.67
CA ALA A 135 -4.08 20.27 34.62
C ALA A 135 -4.84 21.26 35.51
N PRO A 136 -4.19 21.84 36.55
CA PRO A 136 -4.87 22.81 37.40
C PRO A 136 -5.47 23.88 36.51
N GLU A 137 -6.68 24.34 36.87
CA GLU A 137 -7.49 25.20 36.01
C GLU A 137 -6.64 26.27 35.30
N PRO A 138 -6.88 26.50 34.00
CA PRO A 138 -6.13 27.52 33.27
C PRO A 138 -6.23 28.83 34.04
N PHE A 139 -5.08 29.47 34.25
CA PHE A 139 -4.99 30.75 34.94
C PHE A 139 -6.10 31.70 34.44
N PRO A 140 -6.79 32.41 35.35
CA PRO A 140 -7.90 33.27 34.99
C PRO A 140 -7.43 34.29 33.94
N GLY A 141 -7.85 34.10 32.69
CA GLY A 141 -7.36 34.87 31.55
C GLY A 141 -7.38 34.19 30.18
N ASN A 142 -7.61 32.89 30.07
CA ASN A 142 -7.70 32.21 28.76
C ASN A 142 -9.14 32.09 28.26
N ASN A 143 -9.41 32.68 27.09
CA ASN A 143 -10.69 32.62 26.37
C ASN A 143 -11.13 31.16 26.09
N PRO A 144 -12.43 30.82 26.22
CA PRO A 144 -12.98 29.50 25.93
C PRO A 144 -12.98 29.12 24.44
N ASP A 145 -12.58 30.02 23.54
CA ASP A 145 -12.60 29.80 22.08
C ASP A 145 -11.34 29.09 21.55
N ARG A 146 -10.81 28.10 22.28
CA ARG A 146 -9.81 27.22 21.65
C ARG A 146 -10.58 26.30 20.71
N PRO A 147 -10.31 26.31 19.38
CA PRO A 147 -10.94 25.38 18.47
C PRO A 147 -10.67 23.97 18.99
N SER A 148 -11.75 23.20 19.12
CA SER A 148 -11.70 21.77 19.39
C SER A 148 -10.64 21.17 18.47
N THR A 149 -9.67 20.48 19.06
CA THR A 149 -8.76 19.60 18.32
C THR A 149 -9.61 18.84 17.30
N PRO A 150 -9.29 18.87 16.00
CA PRO A 150 -10.03 18.05 15.06
C PRO A 150 -10.00 16.63 15.61
N ALA A 151 -11.18 16.03 15.75
CA ALA A 151 -11.32 14.67 16.21
C ALA A 151 -10.31 13.83 15.42
N VAL A 152 -9.27 13.34 16.09
CA VAL A 152 -8.39 12.33 15.50
C VAL A 152 -9.35 11.23 15.14
N ALA A 153 -9.53 10.99 13.83
CA ALA A 153 -10.33 9.88 13.37
C ALA A 153 -9.69 8.63 13.98
N THR A 154 -10.31 8.12 15.03
CA THR A 154 -9.88 6.93 15.76
C THR A 154 -10.22 5.74 14.87
N GLY A 155 -9.49 5.59 13.78
CA GLY A 155 -9.57 4.42 12.91
C GLY A 155 -9.29 3.18 13.74
N LEU A 156 -10.12 2.14 13.57
CA LEU A 156 -9.93 0.84 14.23
C LEU A 156 -8.62 0.17 13.77
N PHE A 157 -8.05 0.63 12.66
CA PHE A 157 -6.83 0.09 12.05
C PHE A 157 -5.81 1.21 11.84
N SER A 158 -4.54 0.84 11.83
CA SER A 158 -3.45 1.76 11.50
C SER A 158 -2.25 1.02 10.89
N GLY A 159 -1.39 1.79 10.24
CA GLY A 159 -0.13 1.32 9.69
C GLY A 159 -0.26 0.52 8.38
N ASN A 160 0.81 -0.22 8.09
CA ASN A 160 0.93 -1.00 6.85
C ASN A 160 0.05 -2.26 6.89
N TYR A 161 -0.34 -2.73 5.72
CA TYR A 161 -0.99 -4.02 5.54
C TYR A 161 0.08 -5.12 5.43
N PHE A 162 0.33 -5.83 6.52
CA PHE A 162 1.32 -6.90 6.61
C PHE A 162 0.73 -8.27 6.25
N LEU A 163 1.58 -9.18 5.77
CA LEU A 163 1.21 -10.57 5.52
C LEU A 163 0.59 -11.18 6.79
N VAL A 164 -0.59 -11.78 6.64
CA VAL A 164 -1.26 -12.47 7.75
C VAL A 164 -0.54 -13.78 8.04
N VAL A 165 0.06 -13.85 9.23
CA VAL A 165 0.71 -15.04 9.76
C VAL A 165 -0.09 -15.53 10.97
N GLU A 166 -0.63 -16.75 10.87
CA GLU A 166 -1.30 -17.45 11.95
C GLU A 166 -0.34 -17.74 13.12
N PRO A 167 -0.85 -17.91 14.36
CA PRO A 167 -0.05 -18.34 15.48
C PRO A 167 0.76 -19.60 15.15
N GLY A 168 2.08 -19.53 15.35
CA GLY A 168 3.01 -20.61 14.98
C GLY A 168 3.68 -20.43 13.62
N GLY A 169 3.61 -19.24 13.00
CA GLY A 169 4.38 -18.92 11.79
C GLY A 169 3.75 -19.43 10.49
N LYS A 170 2.48 -19.83 10.54
CA LYS A 170 1.79 -20.42 9.40
C LYS A 170 1.11 -19.35 8.56
N VAL A 171 1.12 -19.52 7.24
CA VAL A 171 0.44 -18.69 6.27
C VAL A 171 -0.46 -19.59 5.43
N ARG A 172 -1.73 -19.19 5.31
CA ARG A 172 -2.67 -19.84 4.40
C ARG A 172 -2.32 -19.43 2.98
N PHE A 173 -1.98 -20.40 2.14
CA PHE A 173 -1.78 -20.18 0.71
C PHE A 173 -2.55 -21.25 -0.07
N GLN A 174 -3.46 -20.81 -0.94
CA GLN A 174 -4.44 -21.68 -1.59
C GLN A 174 -5.32 -22.40 -0.54
N THR A 175 -5.32 -23.73 -0.51
CA THR A 175 -6.05 -24.56 0.47
C THR A 175 -5.11 -25.23 1.49
N ARG A 176 -3.88 -24.75 1.61
CA ARG A 176 -2.82 -25.40 2.41
C ARG A 176 -2.16 -24.39 3.34
N ASP A 177 -1.68 -24.89 4.48
CA ASP A 177 -0.86 -24.10 5.40
C ASP A 177 0.61 -24.30 5.05
N PHE A 178 1.32 -23.19 4.89
CA PHE A 178 2.76 -23.14 4.73
C PHE A 178 3.39 -22.43 5.92
N GLU A 179 4.64 -22.70 6.21
CA GLU A 179 5.45 -21.93 7.15
C GLU A 179 6.11 -20.77 6.40
N ALA A 180 5.93 -19.55 6.90
CA ALA A 180 6.67 -18.39 6.42
C ALA A 180 8.10 -18.45 6.97
N VAL A 181 9.09 -18.37 6.09
CA VAL A 181 10.50 -18.41 6.48
C VAL A 181 11.20 -17.11 6.12
N GLU A 182 12.41 -16.91 6.65
CA GLU A 182 13.23 -15.71 6.40
C GLU A 182 12.44 -14.44 6.78
N ASP A 183 12.55 -13.37 6.01
CA ASP A 183 11.92 -12.07 6.30
C ASP A 183 10.47 -11.96 5.76
N SER A 184 9.85 -13.09 5.41
CA SER A 184 8.50 -13.12 4.82
C SER A 184 7.43 -12.46 5.70
N PHE A 185 7.62 -12.46 7.02
CA PHE A 185 6.70 -11.82 7.98
C PHE A 185 6.76 -10.29 7.95
N GLN A 186 7.79 -9.69 7.33
CA GLN A 186 7.92 -8.24 7.14
C GLN A 186 7.25 -7.74 5.86
N ALA A 187 6.83 -8.68 4.98
CA ALA A 187 6.18 -8.36 3.73
C ALA A 187 4.89 -7.57 4.00
N HIS A 188 4.79 -6.43 3.32
CA HIS A 188 3.62 -5.57 3.35
C HIS A 188 3.28 -5.09 1.95
N LEU A 189 2.05 -4.63 1.80
CA LEU A 189 1.54 -4.16 0.52
C LEU A 189 2.10 -2.79 0.15
N MET A 190 2.38 -2.65 -1.14
CA MET A 190 2.74 -1.41 -1.80
C MET A 190 1.82 -1.21 -3.00
N ILE A 191 1.68 0.04 -3.41
CA ILE A 191 0.96 0.43 -4.61
C ILE A 191 1.83 1.33 -5.47
N ASP A 192 1.51 1.38 -6.75
CA ASP A 192 2.11 2.33 -7.67
C ASP A 192 1.44 3.70 -7.50
N SER A 193 2.24 4.75 -7.26
CA SER A 193 1.74 6.11 -7.06
C SER A 193 0.92 6.63 -8.24
N ASP A 194 1.28 6.24 -9.47
CA ASP A 194 0.61 6.72 -10.67
C ASP A 194 -0.78 6.08 -10.77
N THR A 195 -0.91 4.79 -10.42
CA THR A 195 -2.22 4.12 -10.36
C THR A 195 -3.15 4.71 -9.30
N LEU A 196 -2.60 5.17 -8.17
CA LEU A 196 -3.37 5.86 -7.15
C LEU A 196 -3.92 7.18 -7.67
N ASP A 197 -3.07 7.98 -8.30
CA ASP A 197 -3.44 9.27 -8.88
C ASP A 197 -4.53 9.10 -9.95
N GLU A 198 -4.41 8.11 -10.84
CA GLU A 198 -5.44 7.78 -11.83
C GLU A 198 -6.80 7.47 -11.21
N VAL A 199 -6.84 6.67 -10.15
CA VAL A 199 -8.10 6.33 -9.45
C VAL A 199 -8.72 7.57 -8.80
N VAL A 200 -7.90 8.39 -8.15
CA VAL A 200 -8.35 9.64 -7.50
C VAL A 200 -8.82 10.67 -8.52
N GLU A 201 -8.14 10.80 -9.66
CA GLU A 201 -8.54 11.70 -10.76
C GLU A 201 -9.84 11.23 -11.42
N ASN A 202 -9.97 9.94 -11.71
CA ASN A 202 -11.18 9.34 -12.30
C ASN A 202 -12.43 9.60 -11.44
N ARG A 203 -12.29 9.70 -10.12
CA ARG A 203 -13.37 10.09 -9.21
C ARG A 203 -13.78 11.56 -9.38
N LYS A 204 -12.80 12.46 -9.60
CA LYS A 204 -13.05 13.91 -9.76
C LYS A 204 -13.69 14.24 -11.11
N VAL A 205 -13.35 13.49 -12.15
CA VAL A 205 -14.01 13.65 -13.46
C VAL A 205 -15.36 12.93 -13.45
N LEU A 206 -16.45 13.71 -13.37
CA LEU A 206 -17.80 13.18 -13.54
C LEU A 206 -17.88 12.40 -14.86
N LYS A 207 -18.34 11.14 -14.82
CA LYS A 207 -18.62 10.37 -16.04
C LYS A 207 -19.61 11.17 -16.87
N GLY A 208 -19.12 11.77 -17.96
CA GLY A 208 -19.87 12.73 -18.75
C GLY A 208 -21.25 12.18 -19.09
N LEU A 209 -22.30 12.86 -18.61
CA LEU A 209 -23.68 12.55 -18.93
C LEU A 209 -23.86 12.81 -20.43
N ARG A 210 -23.75 11.77 -21.26
CA ARG A 210 -24.10 11.87 -22.67
C ARG A 210 -25.62 12.02 -22.73
N LEU A 211 -26.09 13.23 -23.02
CA LEU A 211 -27.48 13.46 -23.39
C LEU A 211 -27.79 12.62 -24.64
N PRO A 212 -28.82 11.74 -24.63
CA PRO A 212 -29.24 11.08 -25.85
C PRO A 212 -29.66 12.16 -26.84
N SER A 213 -29.01 12.17 -28.00
CA SER A 213 -29.42 13.02 -29.11
C SER A 213 -30.65 12.39 -29.75
N LYS A 214 -31.83 12.96 -29.46
CA LYS A 214 -32.95 13.27 -30.38
C LYS A 214 -34.31 13.03 -29.75
#